data_AF-A0A3B8ZDW8-F1
#
_entry.id   AF-A0A3B8ZDW8-F1
#
_cell.length_a   1.000
_cell.length_b   1.000
_cell.length_c   1.000
_cell.angle_alpha   90.00
_cell.angle_beta   90.00
_cell.angle_gamma   90.00
#
_symmetry.space_group_name_H-M   'P 1'
#
loop_
_entity.id
_entity.type
_entity.pdbx_description
1 polymer ?
#
loop_
_entity_poly.entity_id
_entity_poly.type
_entity_poly.pdbx_seq_one_letter_code
_entity_poly.pdbx_strand_id
1 'polypeptide(L)'
;MTEGDIIVPSNSRPEFADQFEAKIYWLSKEDLLPGRVYILEAVGGKSEATISKLKYRLEKDGQHQIATNTLSDQQYGVSNISLAGAILYDPYSMCNAMGHFNLLDKFSGEVVAEGEIHHGLRRANNVHWQRLDIDKQSRANIKHQVPKIIWLTGLSGAGKSSIANLIEKKLIAKTRHSYLLDGDNVRHGLNKDLGFTDADRVENIRRIAETAKLMLDAGLIVITSFISPFRAEREMARNLFDKGEFIEVFVEASLEVCEKRDPKGLYKKARAGEIKNFTGIDSPYQPPEHPELVIDTVTLTLEQAADKIIGYLEAISG
;
A
#
# COMPACT_ATOMS: atom_id res chain seq x y z
N MET A 1 -29.69 14.46 -13.94
CA MET A 1 -29.30 13.14 -13.41
C MET A 1 -27.96 12.82 -14.02
N THR A 2 -26.94 12.65 -13.20
CA THR A 2 -25.62 12.15 -13.60
C THR A 2 -25.60 10.62 -13.48
N GLU A 3 -24.61 9.98 -14.09
CA GLU A 3 -24.35 8.55 -13.91
C GLU A 3 -24.17 8.24 -12.41
N GLY A 4 -24.92 7.29 -11.86
CA GLY A 4 -24.97 6.97 -10.43
C GLY A 4 -26.15 7.59 -9.64
N ASP A 5 -26.96 8.46 -10.25
CA ASP A 5 -28.19 8.96 -9.61
C ASP A 5 -29.30 7.90 -9.61
N ILE A 6 -29.86 7.59 -8.44
CA ILE A 6 -30.94 6.59 -8.28
C ILE A 6 -32.24 7.29 -7.84
N ILE A 7 -33.32 7.04 -8.58
CA ILE A 7 -34.67 7.50 -8.21
C ILE A 7 -35.33 6.43 -7.36
N VAL A 8 -35.73 6.80 -6.14
CA VAL A 8 -36.39 5.89 -5.20
C VAL A 8 -37.63 6.53 -4.59
N PRO A 9 -38.64 5.72 -4.19
CA PRO A 9 -39.71 6.18 -3.32
C PRO A 9 -39.14 6.75 -2.01
N SER A 10 -39.83 7.74 -1.42
CA SER A 10 -39.38 8.41 -0.18
C SER A 10 -39.13 7.46 1.01
N ASN A 11 -39.79 6.30 1.00
CA ASN A 11 -39.74 5.31 2.08
C ASN A 11 -38.74 4.17 1.82
N SER A 12 -37.99 4.24 0.72
CA SER A 12 -37.06 3.19 0.27
C SER A 12 -35.72 3.81 -0.10
N ARG A 13 -35.17 4.62 0.82
CA ARG A 13 -33.89 5.31 0.61
C ARG A 13 -32.74 4.30 0.74
N PRO A 14 -31.89 4.16 -0.30
CA PRO A 14 -30.70 3.31 -0.24
C PRO A 14 -29.73 3.77 0.83
N GLU A 15 -28.92 2.84 1.30
CA GLU A 15 -27.80 3.16 2.18
C GLU A 15 -26.73 3.95 1.40
N PHE A 16 -26.03 4.84 2.10
CA PHE A 16 -24.90 5.60 1.57
C PHE A 16 -23.73 5.43 2.54
N ALA A 17 -22.78 4.57 2.19
CA ALA A 17 -21.64 4.27 3.04
C ALA A 17 -20.38 3.99 2.23
N ASP A 18 -19.25 4.17 2.91
CA ASP A 18 -17.91 3.85 2.43
C ASP A 18 -17.37 2.57 3.06
N GLN A 19 -18.14 1.88 3.91
CA GLN A 19 -17.72 0.63 4.53
C GLN A 19 -18.87 -0.36 4.66
N PHE A 20 -18.67 -1.60 4.21
CA PHE A 20 -19.64 -2.68 4.30
C PHE A 20 -18.98 -4.05 4.40
N GLU A 21 -19.72 -5.02 4.92
CA GLU A 21 -19.37 -6.44 4.75
C GLU A 21 -19.90 -6.93 3.40
N ALA A 22 -19.06 -7.67 2.67
CA ALA A 22 -19.45 -8.29 1.42
C ALA A 22 -18.98 -9.73 1.34
N LYS A 23 -19.76 -10.54 0.62
CA LYS A 23 -19.31 -11.82 0.08
C LYS A 23 -18.70 -11.58 -1.29
N ILE A 24 -17.51 -12.11 -1.51
CA ILE A 24 -16.68 -11.89 -2.69
C ILE A 24 -16.47 -13.23 -3.36
N TYR A 25 -16.72 -13.31 -4.65
CA TYR A 25 -16.35 -14.41 -5.53
C TYR A 25 -15.13 -14.00 -6.36
N TRP A 26 -14.00 -14.64 -6.09
CA TRP A 26 -12.72 -14.29 -6.71
C TRP A 26 -12.57 -14.99 -8.06
N LEU A 27 -12.27 -14.21 -9.10
CA LEU A 27 -12.18 -14.64 -10.51
C LEU A 27 -10.75 -14.62 -11.04
N SER A 28 -9.84 -13.90 -10.38
CA SER A 28 -8.45 -13.82 -10.82
C SER A 28 -7.69 -15.11 -10.50
N LYS A 29 -6.76 -15.47 -11.40
CA LYS A 29 -5.77 -16.52 -11.16
C LYS A 29 -4.74 -16.13 -10.11
N GLU A 30 -4.51 -14.83 -9.94
CA GLU A 30 -3.68 -14.32 -8.86
C GLU A 30 -4.50 -14.27 -7.58
N ASP A 31 -3.92 -14.72 -6.47
CA ASP A 31 -4.58 -14.71 -5.17
C ASP A 31 -4.98 -13.30 -4.73
N LEU A 32 -6.14 -13.17 -4.09
CA LEU A 32 -6.59 -11.93 -3.46
C LEU A 32 -5.57 -11.48 -2.43
N LEU A 33 -5.10 -10.24 -2.57
CA LEU A 33 -4.22 -9.62 -1.58
C LEU A 33 -5.00 -8.61 -0.73
N PRO A 34 -5.29 -8.91 0.56
CA PRO A 34 -5.89 -7.94 1.47
C PRO A 34 -5.03 -6.68 1.59
N GLY A 35 -5.68 -5.52 1.68
CA GLY A 35 -5.02 -4.22 1.75
C GLY A 35 -4.65 -3.62 0.39
N ARG A 36 -4.74 -4.39 -0.71
CA ARG A 36 -4.54 -3.87 -2.07
C ARG A 36 -5.76 -3.03 -2.46
N VAL A 37 -5.49 -1.95 -3.19
CA VAL A 37 -6.53 -1.07 -3.74
C VAL A 37 -6.99 -1.63 -5.10
N TYR A 38 -8.30 -1.81 -5.23
CA TYR A 38 -9.01 -2.19 -6.43
C TYR A 38 -9.98 -1.08 -6.81
N ILE A 39 -10.57 -1.16 -8.01
CA ILE A 39 -11.70 -0.31 -8.38
C ILE A 39 -12.99 -1.10 -8.15
N LEU A 40 -13.85 -0.63 -7.27
CA LEU A 40 -15.19 -1.16 -7.10
C LEU A 40 -16.16 -0.41 -8.01
N GLU A 41 -16.92 -1.16 -8.79
CA GLU A 41 -17.95 -0.66 -9.68
C GLU A 41 -19.29 -1.33 -9.33
N ALA A 42 -20.25 -0.51 -8.90
CA ALA A 42 -21.61 -0.91 -8.57
C ALA A 42 -22.60 0.03 -9.25
N VAL A 43 -23.87 -0.36 -9.29
CA VAL A 43 -24.94 0.48 -9.88
C VAL A 43 -25.01 1.86 -9.23
N GLY A 44 -24.82 1.94 -7.91
CA GLY A 44 -24.90 3.20 -7.16
C GLY A 44 -23.57 3.95 -7.01
N GLY A 45 -22.54 3.56 -7.75
CA GLY A 45 -21.31 4.34 -7.85
C GLY A 45 -20.04 3.52 -8.10
N LYS A 46 -18.96 4.25 -8.37
CA LYS A 46 -17.61 3.71 -8.59
C LYS A 46 -16.64 4.37 -7.63
N SER A 47 -15.79 3.58 -6.98
CA SER A 47 -14.88 4.07 -5.95
C SER A 47 -13.64 3.17 -5.83
N GLU A 48 -12.51 3.74 -5.41
CA GLU A 48 -11.37 2.92 -4.99
C GLU A 48 -11.76 2.12 -3.74
N ALA A 49 -11.49 0.83 -3.73
CA ALA A 49 -11.89 -0.10 -2.70
C ALA A 49 -10.69 -0.88 -2.17
N THR A 50 -10.63 -1.05 -0.86
CA THR A 50 -9.64 -1.89 -0.19
C THR A 50 -10.36 -3.02 0.52
N ILE A 51 -10.01 -4.26 0.19
CA ILE A 51 -10.51 -5.43 0.90
C ILE A 51 -9.67 -5.62 2.17
N SER A 52 -10.31 -5.60 3.32
CA SER A 52 -9.66 -5.91 4.59
C SER A 52 -9.31 -7.41 4.69
N LYS A 53 -8.65 -7.81 5.78
CA LYS A 53 -8.37 -9.23 6.03
C LYS A 53 -9.67 -10.04 6.01
N LEU A 54 -9.67 -11.13 5.24
CA LEU A 54 -10.81 -12.05 5.16
C LEU A 54 -11.22 -12.52 6.56
N LYS A 55 -12.53 -12.55 6.79
CA LYS A 55 -13.11 -13.18 7.99
C LYS A 55 -13.00 -14.69 7.86
N TYR A 56 -13.43 -15.21 6.71
CA TYR A 56 -13.36 -16.62 6.36
C TYR A 56 -13.60 -16.82 4.86
N ARG A 57 -13.15 -17.96 4.34
CA ARG A 57 -13.53 -18.50 3.03
C ARG A 57 -14.67 -19.49 3.22
N LEU A 58 -15.57 -19.53 2.24
CA LEU A 58 -16.63 -20.53 2.16
C LEU A 58 -16.12 -21.74 1.35
N GLU A 59 -16.45 -22.93 1.81
CA GLU A 59 -16.22 -24.16 1.04
C GLU A 59 -17.20 -24.25 -0.15
N LYS A 60 -16.98 -25.21 -1.06
CA LYS A 60 -17.81 -25.34 -2.27
C LYS A 60 -19.29 -25.63 -1.98
N ASP A 61 -19.60 -26.06 -0.76
CA ASP A 61 -20.96 -26.27 -0.28
C ASP A 61 -21.65 -24.99 0.23
N GLY A 62 -20.92 -23.88 0.35
CA GLY A 62 -21.41 -22.59 0.81
C GLY A 62 -21.73 -22.50 2.31
N GLN A 63 -21.46 -23.54 3.10
CA GLN A 63 -21.85 -23.60 4.52
C GLN A 63 -20.65 -23.65 5.45
N HIS A 64 -19.58 -24.35 5.07
CA HIS A 64 -18.40 -24.47 5.94
C HIS A 64 -17.47 -23.26 5.80
N GLN A 65 -17.09 -22.70 6.95
CA GLN A 65 -16.19 -21.57 7.06
C GLN A 65 -14.77 -22.03 7.35
N ILE A 66 -13.82 -21.56 6.54
CA ILE A 66 -12.40 -21.86 6.69
C ILE A 66 -11.66 -20.57 6.94
N ALA A 67 -10.93 -20.51 8.06
CA ALA A 67 -10.04 -19.38 8.32
C ALA A 67 -8.94 -19.35 7.25
N THR A 68 -8.89 -18.27 6.48
CA THR A 68 -7.86 -18.01 5.49
C THR A 68 -7.55 -16.53 5.45
N ASN A 69 -6.37 -16.18 4.96
CA ASN A 69 -5.95 -14.80 4.77
C ASN A 69 -6.02 -14.36 3.30
N THR A 70 -6.38 -15.25 2.36
CA THR A 70 -6.51 -14.96 0.93
C THR A 70 -7.60 -15.82 0.25
N LEU A 71 -8.01 -15.43 -0.97
CA LEU A 71 -8.88 -16.18 -1.88
C LEU A 71 -8.13 -16.46 -3.19
N SER A 72 -8.15 -17.70 -3.64
CA SER A 72 -7.66 -18.10 -4.97
C SER A 72 -8.80 -18.18 -5.97
N ASP A 73 -8.48 -18.45 -7.24
CA ASP A 73 -9.44 -18.62 -8.34
C ASP A 73 -10.67 -19.46 -7.97
N GLN A 74 -11.86 -18.95 -8.31
CA GLN A 74 -13.18 -19.55 -8.09
C GLN A 74 -13.51 -19.82 -6.62
N GLN A 75 -13.00 -19.01 -5.69
CA GLN A 75 -13.32 -19.12 -4.27
C GLN A 75 -14.24 -18.01 -3.79
N TYR A 76 -15.07 -18.35 -2.80
CA TYR A 76 -15.93 -17.41 -2.11
C TYR A 76 -15.34 -17.04 -0.75
N GLY A 77 -15.35 -15.77 -0.39
CA GLY A 77 -14.97 -15.34 0.95
C GLY A 77 -15.80 -14.17 1.44
N VAL A 78 -15.79 -13.96 2.75
CA VAL A 78 -16.45 -12.82 3.38
C VAL A 78 -15.39 -11.89 3.95
N SER A 79 -15.47 -10.62 3.59
CA SER A 79 -14.58 -9.58 4.11
C SER A 79 -15.30 -8.25 4.26
N ASN A 80 -14.72 -7.36 5.05
CA ASN A 80 -15.11 -5.96 5.04
C ASN A 80 -14.39 -5.26 3.87
N ILE A 81 -15.11 -4.38 3.18
CA ILE A 81 -14.59 -3.51 2.14
C ILE A 81 -14.67 -2.07 2.63
N SER A 82 -13.59 -1.32 2.45
CA SER A 82 -13.52 0.12 2.69
C SER A 82 -13.33 0.85 1.36
N LEU A 83 -14.08 1.91 1.15
CA LEU A 83 -14.07 2.74 -0.05
C LEU A 83 -13.43 4.10 0.23
N ALA A 84 -12.78 4.69 -0.78
CA ALA A 84 -12.28 6.06 -0.71
C ALA A 84 -13.41 7.11 -0.75
N GLY A 85 -14.49 6.79 -1.47
CA GLY A 85 -15.73 7.57 -1.53
C GLY A 85 -16.95 6.68 -1.34
N ALA A 86 -17.92 7.16 -0.56
CA ALA A 86 -19.17 6.43 -0.31
C ALA A 86 -20.00 6.25 -1.59
N ILE A 87 -20.68 5.11 -1.69
CA ILE A 87 -21.59 4.79 -2.81
C ILE A 87 -23.00 4.56 -2.28
N LEU A 88 -23.98 4.65 -3.17
CA LEU A 88 -25.35 4.20 -2.90
C LEU A 88 -25.42 2.68 -3.07
N TYR A 89 -26.06 1.99 -2.13
CA TYR A 89 -26.38 0.57 -2.27
C TYR A 89 -27.60 0.19 -1.45
N ASP A 90 -28.21 -0.92 -1.83
CA ASP A 90 -29.08 -1.69 -0.95
C ASP A 90 -28.41 -3.05 -0.73
N PRO A 91 -28.54 -3.67 0.45
CA PRO A 91 -28.11 -5.05 0.66
C PRO A 91 -28.59 -5.97 -0.47
N TYR A 92 -27.75 -6.91 -0.90
CA TYR A 92 -28.08 -7.84 -1.96
C TYR A 92 -29.38 -8.62 -1.68
N SER A 93 -29.63 -8.93 -0.40
CA SER A 93 -30.88 -9.58 0.06
C SER A 93 -32.15 -8.73 -0.14
N MET A 94 -32.02 -7.42 -0.31
CA MET A 94 -33.11 -6.49 -0.57
C MET A 94 -33.24 -6.17 -2.06
N CYS A 95 -32.12 -5.91 -2.73
CA CYS A 95 -32.09 -5.61 -4.16
C CYS A 95 -30.80 -6.14 -4.78
N ASN A 96 -30.89 -7.25 -5.51
CA ASN A 96 -29.74 -7.91 -6.15
C ASN A 96 -28.92 -6.94 -7.03
N ALA A 97 -29.58 -6.06 -7.78
CA ALA A 97 -28.89 -5.14 -8.68
C ALA A 97 -28.08 -4.07 -7.94
N MET A 98 -28.58 -3.58 -6.80
CA MET A 98 -27.90 -2.54 -6.02
C MET A 98 -26.88 -3.10 -5.03
N GLY A 99 -27.05 -4.35 -4.60
CA GLY A 99 -26.11 -5.04 -3.73
C GLY A 99 -25.00 -5.77 -4.48
N HIS A 100 -25.03 -5.81 -5.82
CA HIS A 100 -23.98 -6.42 -6.63
C HIS A 100 -22.89 -5.39 -6.97
N PHE A 101 -21.63 -5.82 -6.96
CA PHE A 101 -20.51 -5.05 -7.47
C PHE A 101 -19.48 -5.93 -8.17
N ASN A 102 -18.67 -5.30 -9.02
CA ASN A 102 -17.48 -5.88 -9.58
C ASN A 102 -16.24 -5.20 -8.96
N LEU A 103 -15.17 -5.97 -8.77
CA LEU A 103 -13.85 -5.44 -8.46
C LEU A 103 -12.96 -5.59 -9.69
N LEU A 104 -12.30 -4.50 -10.05
CA LEU A 104 -11.37 -4.44 -11.16
C LEU A 104 -9.96 -4.20 -10.63
N ASP A 105 -8.96 -4.86 -11.22
CA ASP A 105 -7.57 -4.50 -11.00
C ASP A 105 -7.32 -3.08 -11.50
N LYS A 106 -6.66 -2.27 -10.68
CA LYS A 106 -6.46 -0.85 -10.97
C LYS A 106 -5.55 -0.61 -12.19
N PHE A 107 -4.63 -1.54 -12.49
CA PHE A 107 -3.65 -1.40 -13.57
C PHE A 107 -4.12 -2.04 -14.86
N SER A 108 -4.58 -3.29 -14.82
CA SER A 108 -5.02 -4.00 -16.02
C SER A 108 -6.45 -3.63 -16.43
N GLY A 109 -7.28 -3.16 -15.49
CA GLY A 109 -8.71 -2.93 -15.70
C GLY A 109 -9.52 -4.23 -15.83
N GLU A 110 -8.92 -5.40 -15.57
CA GLU A 110 -9.61 -6.68 -15.61
C GLU A 110 -10.50 -6.86 -14.39
N VAL A 111 -11.68 -7.48 -14.57
CA VAL A 111 -12.54 -7.88 -13.46
C VAL A 111 -11.85 -9.03 -12.71
N VAL A 112 -11.47 -8.78 -11.47
CA VAL A 112 -10.81 -9.75 -10.60
C VAL A 112 -11.75 -10.42 -9.60
N ALA A 113 -12.92 -9.83 -9.35
CA ALA A 113 -13.95 -10.42 -8.50
C ALA A 113 -15.36 -9.86 -8.77
N GLU A 114 -16.35 -10.64 -8.37
CA GLU A 114 -17.74 -10.20 -8.20
C GLU A 114 -18.09 -10.23 -6.71
N GLY A 115 -19.05 -9.44 -6.27
CA GLY A 115 -19.45 -9.48 -4.87
C GLY A 115 -20.86 -8.98 -4.56
N GLU A 116 -21.32 -9.42 -3.40
CA GLU A 116 -22.65 -9.20 -2.85
C GLU A 116 -22.49 -8.43 -1.53
N ILE A 117 -23.04 -7.22 -1.44
CA ILE A 117 -23.04 -6.39 -0.24
C ILE A 117 -24.06 -6.97 0.74
N HIS A 118 -23.61 -7.33 1.95
CA HIS A 118 -24.47 -7.85 3.00
C HIS A 118 -25.10 -6.73 3.83
N HIS A 119 -24.28 -5.85 4.42
CA HIS A 119 -24.74 -4.76 5.26
C HIS A 119 -23.64 -3.71 5.50
N GLY A 120 -24.04 -2.47 5.77
CA GLY A 120 -23.13 -1.37 6.10
C GLY A 120 -22.48 -1.51 7.47
N LEU A 121 -21.21 -1.13 7.55
CA LEU A 121 -20.44 -1.13 8.80
C LEU A 121 -20.54 0.25 9.45
N ARG A 122 -21.51 0.41 10.35
CA ARG A 122 -21.82 1.69 11.03
C ARG A 122 -20.73 2.24 11.97
N ARG A 123 -19.59 1.55 12.13
CA ARG A 123 -18.59 1.90 13.17
C ARG A 123 -17.73 3.13 12.83
N ALA A 124 -17.61 3.54 11.57
CA ALA A 124 -16.76 4.67 11.19
C ALA A 124 -17.41 6.06 11.39
N ASN A 125 -18.74 6.15 11.47
CA ASN A 125 -19.44 7.44 11.61
C ASN A 125 -19.20 8.17 12.95
N ASN A 126 -18.61 7.51 13.95
CA ASN A 126 -18.30 8.13 15.24
C ASN A 126 -16.86 8.67 15.34
N VAL A 127 -16.05 8.53 14.30
CA VAL A 127 -14.73 9.17 14.24
C VAL A 127 -14.88 10.49 13.50
N HIS A 128 -15.44 11.50 14.16
CA HIS A 128 -15.35 12.86 13.66
C HIS A 128 -13.86 13.22 13.57
N TRP A 129 -13.39 13.54 12.37
CA TRP A 129 -12.03 14.06 12.17
C TRP A 129 -11.93 15.36 12.97
N GLN A 130 -11.32 15.30 14.15
CA GLN A 130 -11.09 16.48 14.95
C GLN A 130 -10.08 17.33 14.18
N ARG A 131 -10.54 18.46 13.64
CA ARG A 131 -9.63 19.45 13.07
C ARG A 131 -8.71 19.91 14.20
N LEU A 132 -7.45 19.50 14.12
CA LEU A 132 -6.42 19.97 15.03
C LEU A 132 -6.17 21.45 14.74
N ASP A 133 -6.06 22.26 15.78
CA ASP A 133 -5.76 23.69 15.64
C ASP A 133 -4.36 23.96 15.06
N ILE A 134 -3.47 22.95 15.10
CA ILE A 134 -2.10 23.02 14.59
C ILE A 134 -1.99 22.16 13.33
N ASP A 135 -1.56 22.79 12.24
CA ASP A 135 -1.40 22.15 10.93
C ASP A 135 0.05 21.71 10.65
N LYS A 136 0.22 20.96 9.55
CA LYS A 136 1.50 20.49 9.01
C LYS A 136 2.49 21.65 8.81
N GLN A 137 2.01 22.78 8.27
CA GLN A 137 2.85 23.93 7.97
C GLN A 137 3.44 24.56 9.24
N SER A 138 2.65 24.68 10.30
CA SER A 138 3.11 25.18 11.60
C SER A 138 4.22 24.32 12.18
N ARG A 139 4.07 22.99 12.12
CA ARG A 139 5.09 22.03 12.58
C ARG A 139 6.36 22.07 11.72
N ALA A 140 6.21 22.19 10.40
CA ALA A 140 7.31 22.34 9.45
C ALA A 140 8.10 23.66 9.68
N ASN A 141 7.39 24.76 9.93
CA ASN A 141 7.99 26.08 10.16
C ASN A 141 8.89 26.11 11.40
N ILE A 142 8.47 25.47 12.50
CA ILE A 142 9.29 25.37 13.74
C ILE A 142 10.60 24.62 13.48
N LYS A 143 10.59 23.67 12.53
CA LYS A 143 11.76 22.88 12.13
C LYS A 143 12.58 23.53 11.02
N HIS A 144 12.14 24.66 10.48
CA HIS A 144 12.77 25.36 9.36
C HIS A 144 13.07 24.44 8.16
N GLN A 145 12.16 23.51 7.85
CA GLN A 145 12.32 22.54 6.77
C GLN A 145 10.99 22.22 6.09
N VAL A 146 11.06 21.79 4.84
CA VAL A 146 9.90 21.22 4.13
C VAL A 146 9.93 19.69 4.36
N PRO A 147 8.89 19.11 4.98
CA PRO A 147 8.84 17.67 5.18
C PRO A 147 8.62 16.94 3.85
N LYS A 148 9.26 15.79 3.69
CA LYS A 148 9.24 14.98 2.46
C LYS A 148 9.40 13.51 2.80
N ILE A 149 8.90 12.64 1.94
CA ILE A 149 9.13 11.19 1.97
C ILE A 149 10.16 10.83 0.90
N ILE A 150 11.25 10.21 1.32
CA ILE A 150 12.23 9.58 0.44
C ILE A 150 11.94 8.08 0.47
N TRP A 151 11.29 7.57 -0.58
CA TRP A 151 10.87 6.17 -0.67
C TRP A 151 11.85 5.35 -1.51
N LEU A 152 12.78 4.64 -0.86
CA LEU A 152 13.72 3.76 -1.56
C LEU A 152 13.07 2.41 -1.85
N THR A 153 13.03 2.03 -3.13
CA THR A 153 12.54 0.72 -3.61
C THR A 153 13.61 0.01 -4.43
N GLY A 154 13.65 -1.33 -4.42
CA GLY A 154 14.70 -2.11 -5.08
C GLY A 154 14.86 -3.52 -4.52
N LEU A 155 15.60 -4.38 -5.22
CA LEU A 155 15.89 -5.76 -4.79
C LEU A 155 16.65 -5.81 -3.45
N SER A 156 16.55 -6.95 -2.75
CA SER A 156 17.42 -7.20 -1.59
C SER A 156 18.89 -7.15 -2.03
N GLY A 157 19.79 -6.55 -1.25
CA GLY A 157 21.19 -6.38 -1.67
C GLY A 157 21.46 -5.28 -2.70
N ALA A 158 20.44 -4.55 -3.18
CA ALA A 158 20.63 -3.41 -4.09
C ALA A 158 21.35 -2.20 -3.43
N GLY A 159 21.31 -2.09 -2.09
CA GLY A 159 22.02 -1.02 -1.35
C GLY A 159 21.13 0.00 -0.64
N LYS A 160 19.80 -0.19 -0.65
CA LYS A 160 18.80 0.71 -0.02
C LYS A 160 19.16 1.14 1.40
N SER A 161 19.30 0.21 2.35
CA SER A 161 19.56 0.56 3.75
C SER A 161 20.90 1.27 3.93
N SER A 162 21.92 0.95 3.12
CA SER A 162 23.21 1.64 3.17
C SER A 162 23.11 3.08 2.69
N ILE A 163 22.40 3.32 1.57
CA ILE A 163 22.11 4.66 1.05
C ILE A 163 21.25 5.44 2.05
N ALA A 164 20.21 4.82 2.61
CA ALA A 164 19.32 5.44 3.58
C ALA A 164 20.06 5.94 4.83
N ASN A 165 20.95 5.12 5.37
CA ASN A 165 21.80 5.51 6.51
C ASN A 165 22.72 6.69 6.18
N LEU A 166 23.29 6.75 4.96
CA LEU A 166 24.12 7.88 4.55
C LEU A 166 23.28 9.15 4.35
N ILE A 167 22.08 9.04 3.79
CA ILE A 167 21.15 10.17 3.66
C ILE A 167 20.81 10.71 5.05
N GLU A 168 20.42 9.85 5.99
CA GLU A 168 20.07 10.25 7.35
C GLU A 168 21.24 10.96 8.04
N LYS A 169 22.46 10.38 7.98
CA LYS A 169 23.67 11.01 8.53
C LYS A 169 23.93 12.41 7.94
N LYS A 170 23.79 12.56 6.62
CA LYS A 170 24.02 13.84 5.92
C LYS A 170 22.92 14.87 6.26
N LEU A 171 21.66 14.45 6.38
CA LEU A 171 20.56 15.33 6.79
C LEU A 171 20.73 15.83 8.23
N ILE A 172 21.08 14.93 9.16
CA ILE A 172 21.37 15.31 10.56
C ILE A 172 22.57 16.27 10.64
N ALA A 173 23.63 16.02 9.85
CA ALA A 173 24.78 16.93 9.77
C ALA A 173 24.42 18.32 9.21
N LYS A 174 23.39 18.41 8.37
CA LYS A 174 22.77 19.66 7.88
C LYS A 174 21.66 20.20 8.79
N THR A 175 21.62 19.76 10.06
CA THR A 175 20.63 20.15 11.08
C THR A 175 19.18 19.98 10.63
N ARG A 176 18.91 18.98 9.79
CA ARG A 176 17.55 18.60 9.37
C ARG A 176 16.99 17.54 10.29
N HIS A 177 15.70 17.62 10.57
CA HIS A 177 14.98 16.60 11.32
C HIS A 177 14.53 15.49 10.37
N SER A 178 15.20 14.35 10.43
CA SER A 178 14.87 13.17 9.63
C SER A 178 14.67 11.92 10.49
N TYR A 179 14.03 10.91 9.92
CA TYR A 179 13.93 9.59 10.53
C TYR A 179 13.89 8.48 9.48
N LEU A 180 14.67 7.41 9.72
CA LEU A 180 14.71 6.22 8.88
C LEU A 180 13.72 5.13 9.35
N LEU A 181 12.77 4.78 8.48
CA LEU A 181 11.95 3.57 8.55
C LEU A 181 12.58 2.49 7.67
N ASP A 182 13.09 1.41 8.26
CA ASP A 182 13.74 0.30 7.55
C ASP A 182 13.08 -1.04 7.90
N GLY A 183 13.37 -2.07 7.10
CA GLY A 183 12.88 -3.43 7.35
C GLY A 183 13.18 -3.91 8.77
N ASP A 184 14.36 -3.60 9.30
CA ASP A 184 14.79 -4.13 10.59
C ASP A 184 14.05 -3.44 11.76
N ASN A 185 13.88 -2.11 11.77
CA ASN A 185 13.20 -1.43 12.89
C ASN A 185 11.67 -1.61 12.89
N VAL A 186 11.02 -1.64 11.72
CA VAL A 186 9.56 -1.79 11.64
C VAL A 186 9.13 -3.24 11.87
N ARG A 187 9.86 -4.24 11.35
CA ARG A 187 9.49 -5.66 11.49
C ARG A 187 9.69 -6.23 12.89
N HIS A 188 10.54 -5.65 13.72
CA HIS A 188 10.66 -6.06 15.12
C HIS A 188 9.61 -5.43 16.05
N GLY A 189 8.95 -4.36 15.61
CA GLY A 189 7.94 -3.63 16.38
C GLY A 189 6.56 -3.67 15.74
N LEU A 190 6.25 -2.61 14.99
CA LEU A 190 4.93 -2.34 14.41
C LEU A 190 4.40 -3.47 13.52
N ASN A 191 5.29 -4.16 12.79
CA ASN A 191 4.93 -5.19 11.82
C ASN A 191 5.42 -6.59 12.22
N LYS A 192 5.62 -6.86 13.52
CA LYS A 192 6.11 -8.15 14.01
C LYS A 192 5.15 -9.33 13.76
N ASP A 193 3.88 -9.03 13.53
CA ASP A 193 2.83 -10.00 13.22
C ASP A 193 2.79 -10.40 11.73
N LEU A 194 3.55 -9.70 10.87
CA LEU A 194 3.53 -9.91 9.42
C LEU A 194 4.70 -10.78 8.96
N GLY A 195 4.39 -11.79 8.15
CA GLY A 195 5.37 -12.65 7.50
C GLY A 195 5.94 -12.06 6.21
N PHE A 196 6.14 -12.94 5.23
CA PHE A 196 6.69 -12.64 3.91
C PHE A 196 5.79 -13.10 2.76
N THR A 197 4.53 -13.46 3.05
CA THR A 197 3.53 -13.69 2.01
C THR A 197 3.22 -12.38 1.28
N ASP A 198 2.63 -12.46 0.09
CA ASP A 198 2.29 -11.26 -0.67
C ASP A 198 1.26 -10.40 0.08
N ALA A 199 0.26 -11.01 0.73
CA ALA A 199 -0.70 -10.32 1.59
C ALA A 199 -0.01 -9.58 2.76
N ASP A 200 0.94 -10.24 3.44
CA ASP A 200 1.71 -9.62 4.53
C ASP A 200 2.55 -8.45 4.03
N ARG A 201 3.05 -8.52 2.78
CA ARG A 201 3.81 -7.43 2.17
C ARG A 201 2.94 -6.23 1.85
N VAL A 202 1.73 -6.47 1.33
CA VAL A 202 0.76 -5.40 1.08
C VAL A 202 0.43 -4.66 2.38
N GLU A 203 0.07 -5.40 3.43
CA GLU A 203 -0.22 -4.80 4.74
C GLU A 203 1.01 -4.13 5.36
N ASN A 204 2.20 -4.71 5.19
CA ASN A 204 3.44 -4.11 5.65
C ASN A 204 3.66 -2.72 5.01
N ILE A 205 3.53 -2.62 3.68
CA ILE A 205 3.68 -1.34 2.97
C ILE A 205 2.59 -0.35 3.37
N ARG A 206 1.33 -0.79 3.52
CA ARG A 206 0.23 0.07 3.98
C ARG A 206 0.51 0.68 5.36
N ARG A 207 0.95 -0.13 6.34
CA ARG A 207 1.31 0.36 7.69
C ARG A 207 2.49 1.34 7.67
N ILE A 208 3.50 1.06 6.85
CA ILE A 208 4.65 1.96 6.69
C ILE A 208 4.24 3.29 6.08
N ALA A 209 3.40 3.27 5.05
CA ALA A 209 2.94 4.47 4.37
C ALA A 209 2.11 5.37 5.30
N GLU A 210 1.19 4.80 6.08
CA GLU A 210 0.41 5.55 7.08
C GLU A 210 1.30 6.08 8.23
N THR A 211 2.30 5.30 8.66
CA THR A 211 3.26 5.78 9.66
C THR A 211 4.09 6.95 9.11
N ALA A 212 4.57 6.83 7.87
CA ALA A 212 5.31 7.88 7.19
C ALA A 212 4.47 9.15 7.02
N LYS A 213 3.17 9.02 6.76
CA LYS A 213 2.20 10.13 6.72
C LYS A 213 2.13 10.90 8.03
N LEU A 214 2.00 10.20 9.17
CA LEU A 214 1.98 10.85 10.48
C LEU A 214 3.31 11.57 10.78
N MET A 215 4.44 11.01 10.36
CA MET A 215 5.75 11.61 10.58
C MET A 215 6.01 12.82 9.67
N LEU A 216 5.55 12.77 8.42
CA LEU A 216 5.57 13.91 7.51
C LEU A 216 4.68 15.04 8.02
N ASP A 217 3.47 14.70 8.50
CA ASP A 217 2.57 15.66 9.13
C ASP A 217 3.22 16.31 10.37
N ALA A 218 4.05 15.56 11.12
CA ALA A 218 4.86 16.08 12.22
C ALA A 218 6.04 16.99 11.78
N GLY A 219 6.20 17.24 10.48
CA GLY A 219 7.23 18.11 9.90
C GLY A 219 8.58 17.44 9.66
N LEU A 220 8.66 16.10 9.63
CA LEU A 220 9.91 15.36 9.43
C LEU A 220 10.20 15.04 7.95
N ILE A 221 11.49 14.87 7.63
CA ILE A 221 11.92 14.21 6.40
C ILE A 221 12.02 12.71 6.69
N VAL A 222 11.14 11.92 6.10
CA VAL A 222 11.06 10.48 6.38
C VAL A 222 11.78 9.73 5.27
N ILE A 223 12.70 8.84 5.64
CA ILE A 223 13.39 7.96 4.70
C ILE A 223 12.81 6.57 4.89
N THR A 224 12.31 5.94 3.83
CA THR A 224 11.85 4.56 3.88
C THR A 224 12.77 3.66 3.06
N SER A 225 13.16 2.52 3.63
CA SER A 225 14.06 1.55 2.99
C SER A 225 13.42 0.17 3.00
N PHE A 226 12.52 -0.06 2.03
CA PHE A 226 11.81 -1.33 1.88
C PHE A 226 11.97 -1.88 0.47
N ILE A 227 11.77 -3.19 0.30
CA ILE A 227 11.77 -3.76 -1.05
C ILE A 227 10.58 -3.22 -1.84
N SER A 228 9.41 -3.07 -1.18
CA SER A 228 8.14 -2.61 -1.79
C SER A 228 7.94 -3.17 -3.20
N PRO A 229 7.89 -4.50 -3.37
CA PRO A 229 8.12 -5.14 -4.67
C PRO A 229 7.05 -4.86 -5.72
N PHE A 230 5.85 -4.46 -5.31
CA PHE A 230 4.71 -4.30 -6.19
C PHE A 230 4.43 -2.82 -6.49
N ARG A 231 4.13 -2.52 -7.76
CA ARG A 231 3.79 -1.16 -8.21
C ARG A 231 2.52 -0.64 -7.54
N ALA A 232 1.49 -1.47 -7.44
CA ALA A 232 0.22 -1.15 -6.80
C ALA A 232 0.37 -0.57 -5.40
N GLU A 233 1.19 -1.22 -4.58
CA GLU A 233 1.40 -0.82 -3.20
C GLU A 233 2.25 0.46 -3.08
N ARG A 234 3.17 0.70 -4.02
CA ARG A 234 3.92 1.97 -4.08
C ARG A 234 3.05 3.13 -4.55
N GLU A 235 2.14 2.89 -5.49
CA GLU A 235 1.15 3.90 -5.92
C GLU A 235 0.15 4.22 -4.80
N MET A 236 -0.37 3.20 -4.11
CA MET A 236 -1.20 3.40 -2.93
C MET A 236 -0.49 4.24 -1.88
N ALA A 237 0.79 3.95 -1.58
CA ALA A 237 1.57 4.75 -0.66
C ALA A 237 1.71 6.20 -1.16
N ARG A 238 2.06 6.41 -2.43
CA ARG A 238 2.20 7.73 -3.06
C ARG A 238 0.92 8.57 -2.95
N ASN A 239 -0.24 7.95 -3.14
CA ASN A 239 -1.55 8.63 -3.12
C ASN A 239 -1.96 9.14 -1.72
N LEU A 240 -1.24 8.76 -0.65
CA LEU A 240 -1.46 9.30 0.69
C LEU A 240 -0.89 10.71 0.91
N PHE A 241 -0.06 11.20 -0.02
CA PHE A 241 0.73 12.43 0.14
C PHE A 241 0.39 13.48 -0.92
N ASP A 242 0.64 14.75 -0.61
CA ASP A 242 0.43 15.82 -1.57
C ASP A 242 1.47 15.76 -2.70
N LYS A 243 1.15 16.39 -3.84
CA LYS A 243 2.05 16.43 -4.99
C LYS A 243 3.43 16.97 -4.60
N GLY A 244 4.47 16.20 -4.91
CA GLY A 244 5.86 16.56 -4.63
C GLY A 244 6.33 16.27 -3.20
N GLU A 245 5.50 15.69 -2.34
CA GLU A 245 5.92 15.22 -1.01
C GLU A 245 6.54 13.83 -1.04
N PHE A 246 6.09 12.97 -1.95
CA PHE A 246 6.57 11.60 -2.12
C PHE A 246 7.61 11.51 -3.25
N ILE A 247 8.83 11.08 -2.91
CA ILE A 247 9.95 10.94 -3.82
C ILE A 247 10.32 9.45 -3.91
N GLU A 248 9.88 8.78 -4.96
CA GLU A 248 10.23 7.39 -5.23
C GLU A 248 11.62 7.31 -5.86
N VAL A 249 12.51 6.61 -5.18
CA VAL A 249 13.88 6.39 -5.60
C VAL A 249 14.06 4.91 -5.93
N PHE A 250 14.22 4.61 -7.21
CA PHE A 250 14.55 3.27 -7.65
C PHE A 250 16.05 3.01 -7.47
N VAL A 251 16.38 2.15 -6.50
CA VAL A 251 17.73 1.66 -6.27
C VAL A 251 17.95 0.45 -7.16
N GLU A 252 18.53 0.71 -8.32
CA GLU A 252 18.71 -0.24 -9.40
C GLU A 252 20.00 -1.05 -9.22
N ALA A 253 19.84 -2.37 -9.33
CA ALA A 253 20.89 -3.37 -9.43
C ALA A 253 20.27 -4.64 -10.02
N SER A 254 21.00 -5.34 -10.89
CA SER A 254 20.53 -6.61 -11.42
C SER A 254 20.46 -7.68 -10.32
N LEU A 255 19.64 -8.71 -10.54
CA LEU A 255 19.54 -9.84 -9.61
C LEU A 255 20.90 -10.49 -9.39
N GLU A 256 21.70 -10.67 -10.44
CA GLU A 256 23.04 -11.27 -10.36
C GLU A 256 23.99 -10.44 -9.49
N VAL A 257 23.94 -9.11 -9.60
CA VAL A 257 24.73 -8.21 -8.75
C VAL A 257 24.28 -8.32 -7.30
N CYS A 258 22.97 -8.35 -7.06
CA CYS A 258 22.41 -8.51 -5.72
C CYS A 258 22.77 -9.86 -5.08
N GLU A 259 22.69 -10.95 -5.85
CA GLU A 259 23.10 -12.30 -5.44
C GLU A 259 24.60 -12.38 -5.14
N LYS A 260 25.44 -11.69 -5.91
CA LYS A 260 26.88 -11.63 -5.66
C LYS A 260 27.21 -10.87 -4.38
N ARG A 261 26.45 -9.81 -4.06
CA ARG A 261 26.66 -9.00 -2.84
C ARG A 261 26.22 -9.74 -1.58
N ASP A 262 25.07 -10.42 -1.62
CA ASP A 262 24.38 -11.18 -0.56
C ASP A 262 24.90 -11.00 0.88
N PRO A 263 24.86 -9.77 1.44
CA PRO A 263 25.55 -9.46 2.71
C PRO A 263 24.91 -10.17 3.91
N LYS A 264 23.64 -10.55 3.80
CA LYS A 264 22.86 -11.27 4.82
C LYS A 264 22.77 -12.78 4.52
N GLY A 265 23.38 -13.27 3.44
CA GLY A 265 23.31 -14.69 3.04
C GLY A 265 21.91 -15.16 2.66
N LEU A 266 21.00 -14.25 2.29
CA LEU A 266 19.58 -14.53 2.06
C LEU A 266 19.35 -15.14 0.68
N TYR A 267 20.08 -14.69 -0.35
CA TYR A 267 19.97 -15.27 -1.69
C TYR A 267 20.44 -16.72 -1.70
N LYS A 268 21.56 -17.02 -1.01
CA LYS A 268 22.05 -18.39 -0.87
C LYS A 268 21.01 -19.31 -0.23
N LYS A 269 20.36 -18.86 0.84
CA LYS A 269 19.29 -19.62 1.53
C LYS A 269 18.04 -19.78 0.68
N ALA A 270 17.64 -18.74 -0.05
CA ALA A 270 16.52 -18.81 -0.98
C ALA A 270 16.77 -19.82 -2.11
N ARG A 271 17.96 -19.79 -2.73
CA ARG A 271 18.37 -20.77 -3.75
C ARG A 271 18.44 -22.20 -3.21
N ALA A 272 18.74 -22.38 -1.93
CA ALA A 272 18.70 -23.68 -1.25
C ALA A 272 17.28 -24.13 -0.85
N GLY A 273 16.25 -23.31 -1.07
CA GLY A 273 14.85 -23.61 -0.70
C GLY A 273 14.54 -23.42 0.80
N GLU A 274 15.47 -22.87 1.57
CA GLU A 274 15.28 -22.60 3.01
C GLU A 274 14.39 -21.38 3.27
N ILE A 275 14.36 -20.44 2.32
CA ILE A 275 13.49 -19.26 2.36
C ILE A 275 12.56 -19.31 1.16
N LYS A 276 11.25 -19.32 1.43
CA LYS A 276 10.20 -19.24 0.42
C LYS A 276 9.73 -17.81 0.22
N ASN A 277 9.11 -17.55 -0.94
CA ASN A 277 8.57 -16.27 -1.36
C ASN A 277 9.63 -15.16 -1.39
N PHE A 278 10.88 -15.45 -1.73
CA PHE A 278 11.95 -14.47 -1.80
C PHE A 278 11.85 -13.60 -3.06
N THR A 279 11.81 -12.28 -2.88
CA THR A 279 11.71 -11.32 -3.99
C THR A 279 12.90 -11.45 -4.95
N GLY A 280 12.61 -11.61 -6.24
CA GLY A 280 13.58 -11.80 -7.31
C GLY A 280 13.92 -13.26 -7.61
N ILE A 281 13.47 -14.21 -6.79
CA ILE A 281 13.70 -15.66 -7.00
C ILE A 281 12.38 -16.37 -7.29
N ASP A 282 11.51 -16.47 -6.29
CA ASP A 282 10.21 -17.16 -6.33
C ASP A 282 9.03 -16.21 -6.01
N SER A 283 9.30 -14.91 -5.89
CA SER A 283 8.30 -13.84 -5.82
C SER A 283 8.75 -12.64 -6.68
N PRO A 284 7.86 -11.97 -7.43
CA PRO A 284 8.26 -10.97 -8.39
C PRO A 284 8.72 -9.65 -7.73
N TYR A 285 9.60 -8.94 -8.43
CA TYR A 285 9.85 -7.51 -8.22
C TYR A 285 9.38 -6.77 -9.47
N GLN A 286 8.51 -5.78 -9.30
CA GLN A 286 8.02 -4.94 -10.37
C GLN A 286 8.75 -3.59 -10.29
N PRO A 287 9.74 -3.31 -11.16
CA PRO A 287 10.43 -2.03 -11.18
C PRO A 287 9.45 -0.86 -11.37
N PRO A 288 9.70 0.30 -10.76
CA PRO A 288 8.87 1.48 -10.99
C PRO A 288 9.06 2.02 -12.41
N GLU A 289 7.97 2.45 -13.04
CA GLU A 289 8.00 2.98 -14.42
C GLU A 289 8.34 4.48 -14.46
N HIS A 290 7.89 5.23 -13.46
CA HIS A 290 8.08 6.68 -13.37
C HIS A 290 8.58 7.13 -11.98
N PRO A 291 9.71 6.61 -11.47
CA PRO A 291 10.28 7.11 -10.23
C PRO A 291 10.84 8.53 -10.41
N GLU A 292 10.83 9.34 -9.35
CA GLU A 292 11.50 10.65 -9.35
C GLU A 292 13.01 10.54 -9.57
N LEU A 293 13.63 9.45 -9.08
CA LEU A 293 15.06 9.19 -9.25
C LEU A 293 15.34 7.70 -9.53
N VAL A 294 16.30 7.47 -10.43
CA VAL A 294 16.95 6.16 -10.60
C VAL A 294 18.41 6.26 -10.15
N ILE A 295 18.81 5.31 -9.30
CA ILE A 295 20.13 5.20 -8.70
C ILE A 295 20.71 3.84 -9.09
N ASP A 296 21.56 3.85 -10.10
CA ASP A 296 22.37 2.69 -10.46
C ASP A 296 23.52 2.53 -9.45
N THR A 297 23.41 1.50 -8.62
CA THR A 297 24.41 1.21 -7.58
C THR A 297 25.59 0.39 -8.09
N VAL A 298 25.63 0.04 -9.37
CA VAL A 298 26.79 -0.58 -10.02
C VAL A 298 27.79 0.49 -10.43
N THR A 299 27.31 1.64 -10.89
CA THR A 299 28.14 2.75 -11.38
C THR A 299 28.40 3.83 -10.33
N LEU A 300 27.49 4.03 -9.38
CA LEU A 300 27.65 5.04 -8.31
C LEU A 300 28.15 4.41 -7.01
N THR A 301 29.02 5.14 -6.30
CA THR A 301 29.29 4.83 -4.89
C THR A 301 28.07 5.15 -4.02
N LEU A 302 28.02 4.59 -2.81
CA LEU A 302 26.94 4.84 -1.86
C LEU A 302 26.87 6.34 -1.47
N GLU A 303 28.02 6.99 -1.34
CA GLU A 303 28.13 8.43 -1.08
C GLU A 303 27.58 9.25 -2.24
N GLN A 304 27.97 8.94 -3.48
CA GLN A 304 27.46 9.62 -4.68
C GLN A 304 25.95 9.45 -4.84
N ALA A 305 25.44 8.24 -4.56
CA ALA A 305 24.01 7.95 -4.57
C ALA A 305 23.26 8.81 -3.53
N ALA A 306 23.76 8.88 -2.30
CA ALA A 306 23.16 9.70 -1.24
C ALA A 306 23.20 11.20 -1.58
N ASP A 307 24.33 11.68 -2.13
CA ASP A 307 24.48 13.08 -2.54
C ASP A 307 23.54 13.44 -3.70
N LYS A 308 23.35 12.54 -4.66
CA LYS A 308 22.39 12.74 -5.76
C LYS A 308 20.96 12.87 -5.26
N ILE A 309 20.55 12.03 -4.29
CA ILE A 309 19.20 12.06 -3.70
C ILE A 309 19.00 13.35 -2.88
N ILE A 310 19.98 13.73 -2.07
CA ILE A 310 19.91 14.98 -1.28
C ILE A 310 19.90 16.20 -2.19
N GLY A 311 20.71 16.22 -3.24
CA GLY A 311 20.72 17.32 -4.21
C GLY A 311 19.37 17.50 -4.91
N TYR A 312 18.70 16.40 -5.27
CA TYR A 312 17.34 16.44 -5.80
C TYR A 312 16.34 16.99 -4.77
N LEU A 313 16.40 16.51 -3.53
CA LEU A 313 15.55 16.98 -2.43
C LEU A 313 15.67 18.50 -2.23
N GLU A 314 16.89 19.02 -2.24
CA GLU A 314 17.17 20.45 -2.08
C GLU A 314 16.64 21.27 -3.27
N ALA A 315 16.77 20.75 -4.50
CA ALA A 315 16.29 21.43 -5.71
C ALA A 315 14.76 21.58 -5.76
N ILE A 316 14.00 20.66 -5.15
CA ILE A 316 12.53 20.70 -5.13
C ILE A 316 11.94 21.33 -3.85
N SER A 317 12.80 21.72 -2.91
CA SER A 317 12.40 22.33 -1.63
C SER A 317 12.59 23.85 -1.60
N GLY A 318 13.19 24.42 -2.66
CA GLY A 318 13.29 25.87 -2.89
C GLY A 318 12.17 26.36 -3.80
#